data_AF-A0A554JE38-F1
#
_entry.id   AF-A0A554JE38-F1
#
_cell.length_a   1.000
_cell.length_b   1.000
_cell.length_c   1.000
_cell.angle_alpha   90.00
_cell.angle_beta   90.00
_cell.angle_gamma   90.00
#
_symmetry.space_group_name_H-M   'P 1'
#
loop_
_entity.id
_entity.type
_entity.pdbx_description
1 polymer ?
#
loop_
_entity_poly.entity_id
_entity_poly.type
_entity_poly.pdbx_seq_one_letter_code
_entity_poly.pdbx_strand_id
1 'polypeptide(L)'
;MELLVVISVMAIIGVLAFANYNSLGQDQNLKAAASDVQSYLRLAQANASSRIKCADDTTGSGADWIVSFETDQLTLNLLCQIPPAAPVLSAPPLVLTNNITIDSVNGCTNNFPVTVTFLPLLGGVVFADTGITCVSGPTLTVNLKDPSGNTISVILNKGGLIGIGNGGPTIPPSSPTPGPTSAPTVAPTPTPTPTPLPPSASYKRVFETSLTYDGNLGGLAGADSKCQTLADTSGRGGTWKAWLSDSATSVSSRFTHATVSYKLLNGTTIANDWNNLTSGTILAPINLTEILTT
;
A
#
# COMPACT_ATOMS: atom_id res chain seq x y z
N MET A 1 -22.39 32.74 -35.44
CA MET A 1 -22.72 31.29 -35.41
C MET A 1 -21.50 30.44 -34.99
N GLU A 2 -20.60 30.94 -34.14
CA GLU A 2 -19.36 30.22 -33.79
C GLU A 2 -19.38 29.64 -32.36
N LEU A 3 -20.21 30.23 -31.48
CA LEU A 3 -20.31 29.84 -30.07
C LEU A 3 -21.00 28.48 -29.86
N LEU A 4 -21.90 28.06 -30.76
CA LEU A 4 -22.71 26.84 -30.58
C LEU A 4 -21.92 25.54 -30.86
N VAL A 5 -20.94 25.61 -31.76
CA VAL A 5 -20.09 24.45 -32.14
C VAL A 5 -19.09 24.13 -31.02
N VAL A 6 -18.57 25.14 -30.33
CA VAL A 6 -17.61 24.95 -29.22
C VAL A 6 -18.27 24.30 -28.00
N ILE A 7 -19.51 24.71 -27.66
CA ILE A 7 -20.23 24.16 -26.49
C ILE A 7 -20.59 22.69 -26.70
N SER A 8 -20.95 22.29 -27.92
CA SER A 8 -21.32 20.90 -28.25
C SER A 8 -20.12 19.96 -28.27
N VAL A 9 -18.96 20.40 -28.77
CA VAL A 9 -17.72 19.60 -28.75
C VAL A 9 -17.17 19.44 -27.32
N MET A 10 -17.21 20.49 -26.49
CA MET A 10 -16.77 20.40 -25.09
C MET A 10 -17.68 19.53 -24.23
N ALA A 11 -19.00 19.49 -24.50
CA ALA A 11 -19.92 18.62 -23.78
C ALA A 11 -19.68 17.12 -24.07
N ILE A 12 -19.37 16.77 -25.33
CA ILE A 12 -19.10 15.38 -25.74
C ILE A 12 -17.76 14.90 -25.17
N ILE A 13 -16.72 15.75 -25.23
CA ILE A 13 -15.41 15.44 -24.64
C ILE A 13 -15.52 15.35 -23.12
N GLY A 14 -16.30 16.22 -22.47
CA GLY A 14 -16.56 16.18 -21.04
C GLY A 14 -17.15 14.84 -20.60
N VAL A 15 -18.27 14.41 -21.18
CA VAL A 15 -18.97 13.17 -20.75
C VAL A 15 -18.10 11.92 -20.96
N LEU A 16 -17.36 11.84 -22.07
CA LEU A 16 -16.45 10.73 -22.33
C LEU A 16 -15.25 10.72 -21.36
N ALA A 17 -14.69 11.90 -21.03
CA ALA A 17 -13.64 12.02 -20.03
C ALA A 17 -14.12 11.63 -18.62
N PHE A 18 -15.33 12.04 -18.22
CA PHE A 18 -15.90 11.69 -16.92
C PHE A 18 -16.20 10.20 -16.76
N ALA A 19 -16.72 9.54 -17.80
CA ALA A 19 -16.98 8.09 -17.75
C ALA A 19 -15.67 7.29 -17.62
N ASN A 20 -14.64 7.67 -18.37
CA ASN A 20 -13.34 7.00 -18.31
C ASN A 20 -12.62 7.28 -16.97
N TYR A 21 -12.73 8.49 -16.42
CA TYR A 21 -12.17 8.85 -15.13
C TYR A 21 -12.80 8.04 -13.97
N ASN A 22 -14.12 7.85 -13.96
CA ASN A 22 -14.79 7.05 -12.93
C ASN A 22 -14.42 5.55 -13.00
N SER A 23 -14.21 5.00 -14.20
CA SER A 23 -13.76 3.62 -14.36
C SER A 23 -12.31 3.43 -13.90
N LEU A 24 -11.43 4.40 -14.19
CA LEU A 24 -10.05 4.39 -13.71
C LEU A 24 -9.98 4.55 -12.18
N GLY A 25 -10.80 5.41 -11.60
CA GLY A 25 -10.84 5.59 -10.14
C GLY A 25 -11.28 4.32 -9.39
N GLN A 26 -12.22 3.56 -9.93
CA GLN A 26 -12.66 2.30 -9.30
C GLN A 26 -11.60 1.19 -9.36
N ASP A 27 -10.86 1.07 -10.47
CA ASP A 27 -9.73 0.13 -10.60
C ASP A 27 -8.60 0.45 -9.61
N GLN A 28 -8.30 1.74 -9.39
CA GLN A 28 -7.32 2.17 -8.40
C GLN A 28 -7.76 1.84 -6.96
N ASN A 29 -9.03 2.11 -6.63
CA ASN A 29 -9.59 1.74 -5.32
C ASN A 29 -9.55 0.22 -5.09
N LEU A 30 -9.84 -0.57 -6.12
CA LEU A 30 -9.81 -2.03 -6.06
C LEU A 30 -8.39 -2.55 -5.82
N LYS A 31 -7.38 -1.96 -6.46
CA LYS A 31 -5.96 -2.27 -6.22
C LYS A 31 -5.49 -1.85 -4.83
N ALA A 32 -5.93 -0.68 -4.34
CA ALA A 32 -5.64 -0.24 -2.99
C ALA A 32 -6.20 -1.21 -1.94
N ALA A 33 -7.47 -1.61 -2.08
CA ALA A 33 -8.09 -2.61 -1.21
C ALA A 33 -7.33 -3.95 -1.21
N ALA A 34 -6.86 -4.41 -2.38
CA ALA A 34 -6.02 -5.61 -2.46
C ALA A 34 -4.68 -5.45 -1.74
N SER A 35 -4.08 -4.27 -1.82
CA SER A 35 -2.84 -3.94 -1.11
C SER A 35 -3.03 -3.87 0.41
N ASP A 36 -4.16 -3.34 0.87
CA ASP A 36 -4.51 -3.29 2.29
C ASP A 36 -4.68 -4.70 2.85
N VAL A 37 -5.43 -5.56 2.16
CA VAL A 37 -5.60 -6.98 2.53
C VAL A 37 -4.25 -7.69 2.55
N GLN A 38 -3.42 -7.49 1.51
CA GLN A 38 -2.08 -8.07 1.44
C GLN A 38 -1.18 -7.63 2.60
N SER A 39 -1.21 -6.35 2.95
CA SER A 39 -0.43 -5.77 4.04
C SER A 39 -0.90 -6.29 5.40
N TYR A 40 -2.21 -6.45 5.57
CA TYR A 40 -2.80 -6.99 6.80
C TYR A 40 -2.41 -8.46 7.02
N LEU A 41 -2.37 -9.26 5.96
CA LEU A 41 -1.88 -10.64 6.01
C LEU A 41 -0.37 -10.71 6.29
N ARG A 42 0.42 -9.82 5.69
CA ARG A 42 1.86 -9.71 5.99
C ARG A 42 2.12 -9.29 7.42
N LEU A 43 1.28 -8.42 7.99
CA LEU A 43 1.38 -8.03 9.40
C LEU A 43 1.22 -9.25 10.31
N ALA A 44 0.19 -10.08 10.07
CA ALA A 44 -0.02 -11.33 10.82
C ALA A 44 1.19 -12.28 10.71
N GLN A 45 1.71 -12.47 9.49
CA GLN A 45 2.89 -13.30 9.22
C GLN A 45 4.16 -12.79 9.92
N ALA A 46 4.39 -11.48 9.86
CA ALA A 46 5.52 -10.83 10.51
C ALA A 46 5.44 -10.96 12.03
N ASN A 47 4.24 -10.81 12.60
CA ASN A 47 4.03 -10.93 14.03
C ASN A 47 4.24 -12.37 14.53
N ALA A 48 3.79 -13.37 13.78
CA ALA A 48 4.01 -14.79 14.10
C ALA A 48 5.50 -15.18 14.04
N SER A 49 6.19 -14.77 12.98
CA SER A 49 7.63 -15.06 12.80
C SER A 49 8.52 -14.32 13.81
N SER A 50 8.14 -13.10 14.18
CA SER A 50 8.85 -12.29 15.18
C SER A 50 8.47 -12.62 16.62
N ARG A 51 7.57 -13.61 16.84
CA ARG A 51 7.02 -13.99 18.15
C ARG A 51 6.50 -12.79 18.94
N ILE A 52 5.77 -11.89 18.28
CA ILE A 52 5.10 -10.81 19.00
C ILE A 52 4.09 -11.42 19.97
N LYS A 53 4.15 -10.95 21.22
CA LYS A 53 3.28 -11.39 22.30
C LYS A 53 1.84 -10.94 22.07
N CYS A 54 0.86 -11.82 22.30
CA CYS A 54 -0.53 -11.38 22.47
C CYS A 54 -0.66 -10.50 23.71
N ALA A 55 -1.73 -9.69 23.77
CA ALA A 55 -2.03 -8.86 24.93
C ALA A 55 -2.19 -9.67 26.23
N ASP A 56 -2.59 -10.94 26.13
CA ASP A 56 -2.77 -11.89 27.23
C ASP A 56 -1.61 -12.90 27.39
N ASP A 57 -0.51 -12.74 26.62
CA ASP A 57 0.63 -13.67 26.69
C ASP A 57 1.47 -13.50 27.95
N THR A 58 1.28 -14.43 28.89
CA THR A 58 2.09 -14.56 30.10
C THR A 58 3.21 -15.61 29.98
N THR A 59 3.25 -16.38 28.89
CA THR A 59 4.12 -17.55 28.73
C THR A 59 5.35 -17.30 27.88
N GLY A 60 5.30 -16.34 26.94
CA GLY A 60 6.41 -16.04 26.02
C GLY A 60 6.69 -17.14 25.00
N SER A 61 5.79 -18.11 24.84
CA SER A 61 5.96 -19.28 23.98
C SER A 61 5.82 -18.95 22.48
N GLY A 62 5.39 -17.73 22.15
CA GLY A 62 4.92 -17.35 20.82
C GLY A 62 3.43 -17.66 20.67
N ALA A 63 2.76 -16.88 19.83
CA ALA A 63 1.33 -16.97 19.61
C ALA A 63 1.01 -17.22 18.14
N ASP A 64 -0.16 -17.83 17.92
CA ASP A 64 -0.74 -17.99 16.60
C ASP A 64 -1.39 -16.66 16.20
N TRP A 65 -1.03 -16.15 15.03
CA TRP A 65 -1.64 -14.95 14.47
C TRP A 65 -2.65 -15.34 13.41
N ILE A 66 -3.90 -14.93 13.59
CA ILE A 66 -5.03 -15.41 12.81
C ILE A 66 -5.68 -14.21 12.13
N VAL A 67 -5.81 -14.28 10.80
CA VAL A 67 -6.64 -13.33 10.04
C VAL A 67 -7.97 -14.01 9.75
N SER A 68 -9.06 -13.45 10.27
CA SER A 68 -10.43 -13.93 10.07
C SER A 68 -11.14 -13.08 9.02
N PHE A 69 -11.62 -13.73 7.96
CA PHE A 69 -12.48 -13.15 6.93
C PHE A 69 -13.94 -13.36 7.36
N GLU A 70 -14.60 -12.26 7.74
CA GLU A 70 -15.92 -12.31 8.34
C GLU A 70 -17.03 -12.53 7.30
N THR A 71 -18.20 -12.98 7.76
CA THR A 71 -19.36 -13.27 6.89
C THR A 71 -19.98 -12.05 6.24
N ASP A 72 -19.62 -10.85 6.69
CA ASP A 72 -20.06 -9.57 6.12
C ASP A 72 -19.34 -9.20 4.81
N GLN A 73 -18.33 -9.99 4.40
CA GLN A 73 -17.53 -9.81 3.18
C GLN A 73 -16.80 -8.45 3.10
N LEU A 74 -16.68 -7.75 4.22
CA LEU A 74 -16.13 -6.40 4.30
C LEU A 74 -15.05 -6.28 5.37
N THR A 75 -15.15 -7.09 6.42
CA THR A 75 -14.32 -6.95 7.62
C THR A 75 -13.32 -8.09 7.71
N LEU A 76 -12.07 -7.73 8.02
CA LEU A 76 -11.01 -8.67 8.38
C LEU A 76 -10.51 -8.38 9.80
N ASN A 77 -10.60 -9.38 10.67
CA ASN A 77 -10.12 -9.28 12.05
C ASN A 77 -8.72 -9.88 12.18
N LEU A 78 -7.82 -9.17 12.84
CA LEU A 78 -6.50 -9.69 13.23
C LEU A 78 -6.55 -10.13 14.68
N LEU A 79 -6.52 -11.45 14.85
CA LEU A 79 -6.64 -12.12 16.13
C LEU A 79 -5.28 -12.72 16.50
N CYS A 80 -5.04 -12.85 17.80
CA CYS A 80 -3.87 -13.50 18.37
C CYS A 80 -4.36 -14.57 19.34
N GLN A 81 -3.79 -15.77 19.30
CA GLN A 81 -4.21 -16.88 20.15
C GLN A 81 -3.02 -17.61 20.76
N ILE A 82 -3.12 -17.96 22.04
CA ILE A 82 -2.21 -18.88 22.71
C ILE A 82 -3.01 -20.11 23.12
N PRO A 83 -2.94 -21.22 22.37
CA PRO A 83 -3.68 -22.42 22.72
C PRO A 83 -3.41 -22.85 24.18
N PRO A 84 -4.45 -23.15 24.99
CA PRO A 84 -5.86 -23.36 24.63
C PRO A 84 -6.78 -22.14 24.82
N ALA A 85 -6.24 -20.93 25.07
CA ALA A 85 -7.04 -19.73 25.24
C ALA A 85 -7.78 -19.36 23.94
N ALA A 86 -8.91 -18.64 24.09
CA ALA A 86 -9.66 -18.13 22.96
C ALA A 86 -8.87 -17.04 22.21
N PRO A 87 -9.05 -16.88 20.88
CA PRO A 87 -8.42 -15.79 20.15
C PRO A 87 -8.87 -14.43 20.67
N VAL A 88 -7.92 -13.51 20.86
CA VAL A 88 -8.17 -12.12 21.26
C VAL A 88 -7.87 -11.16 20.10
N LEU A 89 -8.62 -10.07 20.00
CA LEU A 89 -8.39 -9.04 18.99
C LEU A 89 -7.09 -8.29 19.27
N SER A 90 -6.20 -8.24 18.28
CA SER A 90 -4.82 -7.75 18.44
C SER A 90 -4.53 -6.46 17.67
N ALA A 91 -5.36 -6.15 16.65
CA ALA A 91 -5.33 -4.88 15.94
C ALA A 91 -6.75 -4.41 15.58
N PRO A 92 -6.94 -3.12 15.26
CA PRO A 92 -8.21 -2.63 14.73
C PRO A 92 -8.61 -3.43 13.47
N PRO A 93 -9.88 -3.82 13.32
CA PRO A 93 -10.35 -4.52 12.14
C PRO A 93 -10.08 -3.71 10.86
N LEU A 94 -9.61 -4.39 9.81
CA LEU A 94 -9.57 -3.81 8.49
C LEU A 94 -10.98 -3.87 7.91
N VAL A 95 -11.53 -2.72 7.53
CA VAL A 95 -12.83 -2.61 6.88
C VAL A 95 -12.62 -2.10 5.47
N LEU A 96 -13.06 -2.86 4.48
CA LEU A 96 -13.00 -2.45 3.08
C LEU A 96 -13.96 -1.28 2.83
N THR A 97 -13.45 -0.23 2.17
CA THR A 97 -14.22 0.97 1.83
C THR A 97 -14.54 1.04 0.34
N ASN A 98 -15.21 2.10 -0.10
CA ASN A 98 -15.52 2.36 -1.52
C ASN A 98 -16.44 1.29 -2.17
N ASN A 99 -17.29 0.64 -1.37
CA ASN A 99 -18.20 -0.44 -1.79
C ASN A 99 -17.48 -1.64 -2.43
N ILE A 100 -16.22 -1.85 -2.08
CA ILE A 100 -15.46 -3.05 -2.47
C ILE A 100 -15.80 -4.16 -1.49
N THR A 101 -16.12 -5.34 -2.01
CA THR A 101 -16.46 -6.51 -1.20
C THR A 101 -15.52 -7.68 -1.52
N ILE A 102 -15.42 -8.63 -0.61
CA ILE A 102 -14.79 -9.91 -0.87
C ILE A 102 -15.84 -10.82 -1.52
N ASP A 103 -15.73 -11.02 -2.83
CA ASP A 103 -16.67 -11.84 -3.61
C ASP A 103 -16.51 -13.34 -3.31
N SER A 104 -15.26 -13.80 -3.16
CA SER A 104 -14.98 -15.19 -2.78
C SER A 104 -13.61 -15.40 -2.16
N VAL A 105 -13.49 -16.40 -1.31
CA VAL A 105 -12.25 -16.94 -0.76
C VAL A 105 -12.15 -18.41 -1.16
N ASN A 106 -11.39 -18.68 -2.22
CA ASN A 106 -11.21 -20.01 -2.78
C ASN A 106 -9.98 -20.70 -2.16
N GLY A 107 -10.13 -21.97 -1.78
CA GLY A 107 -9.07 -22.75 -1.11
C GLY A 107 -9.58 -23.54 0.10
N CYS A 108 -10.84 -23.31 0.47
CA CYS A 108 -11.62 -24.09 1.43
C CYS A 108 -12.92 -24.59 0.79
N THR A 109 -13.69 -25.42 1.50
CA THR A 109 -14.96 -25.97 1.01
C THR A 109 -16.08 -24.93 1.04
N ASN A 110 -16.14 -24.11 2.09
CA ASN A 110 -17.03 -22.95 2.14
C ASN A 110 -16.24 -21.66 1.90
N ASN A 111 -16.97 -20.64 1.47
CA ASN A 111 -16.43 -19.35 1.05
C ASN A 111 -16.20 -18.40 2.23
N PHE A 112 -17.07 -18.44 3.25
CA PHE A 112 -17.00 -17.64 4.48
C PHE A 112 -17.68 -18.38 5.64
N PRO A 113 -17.25 -18.16 6.90
CA PRO A 113 -16.04 -17.46 7.30
C PRO A 113 -14.79 -18.33 7.09
N VAL A 114 -13.69 -17.70 6.68
CA VAL A 114 -12.40 -18.37 6.46
C VAL A 114 -11.35 -17.72 7.35
N THR A 115 -10.44 -18.51 7.88
CA THR A 115 -9.36 -18.08 8.76
C THR A 115 -8.02 -18.52 8.19
N VAL A 116 -7.04 -17.63 8.29
CA VAL A 116 -5.65 -17.88 7.92
C VAL A 116 -4.80 -17.75 9.19
N THR A 117 -4.26 -18.88 9.63
CA THR A 117 -3.43 -18.96 10.83
C THR A 117 -1.96 -19.05 10.46
N PHE A 118 -1.17 -18.12 10.99
CA PHE A 118 0.27 -18.10 10.90
C PHE A 118 0.85 -18.65 12.21
N LEU A 119 1.50 -19.81 12.11
CA LEU A 119 2.13 -20.48 13.25
C LEU A 119 3.49 -19.84 13.56
N PRO A 120 3.87 -19.70 14.85
CA PRO A 120 5.17 -19.18 15.23
C PRO A 120 6.31 -20.12 14.81
N LEU A 121 7.55 -19.59 14.78
CA LEU A 121 8.84 -20.31 14.55
C LEU A 121 9.11 -20.90 13.17
N LEU A 122 8.15 -21.64 12.60
CA LEU A 122 8.31 -22.36 11.34
C LEU A 122 7.60 -21.68 10.17
N GLY A 123 6.87 -20.59 10.42
CA GLY A 123 6.18 -19.81 9.39
C GLY A 123 5.08 -20.59 8.67
N GLY A 124 4.60 -21.67 9.26
CA GLY A 124 3.55 -22.50 8.68
C GLY A 124 2.25 -21.72 8.57
N VAL A 125 1.62 -21.79 7.40
CA VAL A 125 0.31 -21.17 7.17
C VAL A 125 -0.75 -22.25 7.07
N VAL A 126 -1.76 -22.15 7.92
CA VAL A 126 -2.91 -23.05 7.95
C VAL A 126 -4.16 -22.28 7.54
N PHE A 127 -4.91 -22.84 6.61
CA PHE A 127 -6.23 -22.32 6.23
C PHE A 127 -7.29 -23.15 6.94
N ALA A 128 -8.30 -22.51 7.52
CA ALA A 128 -9.43 -23.19 8.12
C ALA A 128 -10.73 -22.45 7.83
N ASP A 129 -11.82 -23.18 7.70
CA ASP A 129 -13.17 -22.68 7.46
C ASP A 129 -14.07 -23.32 8.51
N THR A 130 -14.86 -22.49 9.21
CA THR A 130 -15.78 -22.95 10.27
C THR A 130 -15.11 -23.86 11.32
N GLY A 131 -13.82 -23.65 11.57
CA GLY A 131 -13.02 -24.44 12.52
C GLY A 131 -12.43 -25.73 11.94
N ILE A 132 -12.65 -26.03 10.66
CA ILE A 132 -12.13 -27.20 9.96
C ILE A 132 -10.95 -26.78 9.08
N THR A 133 -9.81 -27.46 9.24
CA THR A 133 -8.61 -27.18 8.42
C THR A 133 -8.83 -27.54 6.95
N CYS A 134 -8.55 -26.61 6.05
CA CYS A 134 -8.73 -26.79 4.62
C CYS A 134 -7.60 -27.65 4.02
N VAL A 135 -7.99 -28.84 3.54
CA VAL A 135 -7.11 -29.78 2.85
C VAL A 135 -7.02 -29.51 1.34
N SER A 136 -7.93 -28.69 0.80
CA SER A 136 -8.00 -28.36 -0.63
C SER A 136 -6.92 -27.35 -1.03
N GLY A 137 -5.89 -27.83 -1.73
CA GLY A 137 -4.94 -26.99 -2.44
C GLY A 137 -3.82 -26.35 -1.59
N PRO A 138 -2.69 -25.99 -2.23
CA PRO A 138 -1.57 -25.33 -1.57
C PRO A 138 -1.76 -23.81 -1.42
N THR A 139 -2.85 -23.25 -1.97
CA THR A 139 -3.09 -21.81 -2.06
C THR A 139 -4.51 -21.44 -1.64
N LEU A 140 -4.64 -20.27 -1.02
CA LEU A 140 -5.88 -19.57 -0.75
C LEU A 140 -5.93 -18.32 -1.64
N THR A 141 -7.04 -18.10 -2.34
CA THR A 141 -7.24 -16.99 -3.27
C THR A 141 -8.45 -16.17 -2.81
N VAL A 142 -8.19 -14.94 -2.37
CA VAL A 142 -9.21 -13.97 -1.95
C VAL A 142 -9.53 -13.07 -3.14
N ASN A 143 -10.73 -13.18 -3.70
CA ASN A 143 -11.22 -12.34 -4.79
C ASN A 143 -11.99 -11.16 -4.22
N LEU A 144 -11.50 -9.96 -4.49
CA LEU A 144 -12.15 -8.70 -4.22
C LEU A 144 -12.91 -8.25 -5.47
N LYS A 145 -14.01 -7.55 -5.27
CA LYS A 145 -14.87 -7.05 -6.35
C LYS A 145 -15.31 -5.62 -6.08
N ASP A 146 -15.25 -4.79 -7.12
CA ASP A 146 -15.76 -3.42 -7.08
C ASP A 146 -17.25 -3.35 -7.49
N PRO A 147 -17.92 -2.19 -7.31
CA PRO A 147 -19.32 -2.01 -7.72
C PRO A 147 -19.56 -2.14 -9.23
N SER A 148 -18.52 -1.97 -10.04
CA SER A 148 -18.57 -2.12 -11.50
C SER A 148 -18.43 -3.58 -11.95
N GLY A 149 -18.10 -4.49 -11.04
CA GLY A 149 -17.91 -5.91 -11.29
C GLY A 149 -16.49 -6.32 -11.66
N ASN A 150 -15.51 -5.41 -11.59
CA ASN A 150 -14.10 -5.75 -11.76
C ASN A 150 -13.59 -6.54 -10.55
N THR A 151 -12.66 -7.45 -10.78
CA THR A 151 -12.11 -8.31 -9.72
C THR A 151 -10.60 -8.28 -9.66
N ILE A 152 -10.07 -8.40 -8.46
CA ILE A 152 -8.64 -8.57 -8.18
C ILE A 152 -8.46 -9.65 -7.12
N SER A 153 -7.42 -10.45 -7.24
CA SER A 153 -7.18 -11.61 -6.39
C SER A 153 -5.93 -11.41 -5.53
N VAL A 154 -6.05 -11.63 -4.22
CA VAL A 154 -4.92 -11.78 -3.30
C VAL A 154 -4.68 -13.27 -3.10
N ILE A 155 -3.50 -13.75 -3.44
CA ILE A 155 -3.14 -15.18 -3.41
C ILE A 155 -2.14 -15.41 -2.29
N LEU A 156 -2.45 -16.39 -1.43
CA LEU A 156 -1.61 -16.85 -0.35
C LEU A 156 -1.25 -18.31 -0.56
N ASN A 157 -0.01 -18.70 -0.32
CA ASN A 157 0.38 -20.11 -0.30
C ASN A 157 0.71 -20.60 1.12
N LYS A 158 0.63 -21.91 1.33
CA LYS A 158 0.94 -22.54 2.63
C LYS A 158 2.41 -22.34 3.08
N GLY A 159 3.30 -21.96 2.16
CA GLY A 159 4.69 -21.57 2.41
C GLY A 159 4.89 -20.08 2.69
N GLY A 160 3.81 -19.29 2.88
CA GLY A 160 3.88 -17.90 3.31
C GLY A 160 4.11 -16.86 2.21
N LEU A 161 4.08 -17.25 0.93
CA LEU A 161 4.09 -16.27 -0.16
C LEU A 161 2.71 -15.62 -0.28
N ILE A 162 2.68 -14.28 -0.33
CA ILE A 162 1.47 -13.46 -0.48
C ILE A 162 1.65 -12.53 -1.69
N GLY A 163 0.82 -12.71 -2.72
CA GLY A 163 0.84 -11.95 -3.98
C GLY A 163 -0.51 -11.34 -4.35
N ILE A 164 -0.51 -10.41 -5.29
CA ILE A 164 -1.73 -9.83 -5.90
C ILE A 164 -1.70 -10.19 -7.39
N GLY A 165 -2.81 -10.64 -7.94
CA GLY A 165 -2.97 -10.94 -9.36
C GLY A 165 -4.38 -10.61 -9.84
N ASN A 166 -4.52 -10.21 -11.10
CA ASN A 166 -5.83 -10.07 -11.73
C ASN A 166 -6.28 -11.47 -12.18
N GLY A 167 -7.46 -11.92 -11.75
CA GLY A 167 -7.96 -13.29 -11.93
C GLY A 167 -7.70 -13.87 -13.33
N GLY A 168 -6.74 -14.79 -13.40
CA GLY A 168 -6.41 -15.63 -14.56
C GLY A 168 -5.50 -16.77 -14.08
N PRO A 169 -5.75 -18.04 -14.46
CA PRO A 169 -4.97 -19.16 -13.98
C PRO A 169 -3.61 -19.20 -14.69
N THR A 170 -2.55 -18.90 -13.95
CA THR A 170 -1.18 -19.49 -14.00
C THR A 170 -0.11 -18.45 -13.66
N ILE A 171 0.28 -18.40 -12.38
CA ILE A 171 1.70 -18.17 -12.09
C ILE A 171 2.33 -19.57 -12.14
N PRO A 172 3.10 -19.94 -13.17
CA PRO A 172 3.92 -21.13 -13.07
C PRO A 172 4.93 -20.91 -11.93
N PRO A 173 5.23 -21.94 -11.12
CA PRO A 173 6.27 -21.83 -10.10
C PRO A 173 7.59 -21.48 -10.80
N SER A 174 8.15 -20.32 -10.49
CA SER A 174 9.58 -20.09 -10.75
C SER A 174 10.34 -21.04 -9.83
N SER A 175 10.60 -22.24 -10.35
CA SER A 175 11.53 -23.19 -9.76
C SER A 175 12.86 -22.47 -9.50
N PRO A 176 13.46 -22.55 -8.30
CA PRO A 176 14.82 -22.12 -8.13
C PRO A 176 15.70 -23.10 -8.91
N THR A 177 16.15 -22.72 -10.10
CA THR A 177 17.24 -23.41 -10.78
C THR A 177 18.44 -23.37 -9.81
N PRO A 178 19.01 -24.51 -9.37
CA PRO A 178 20.25 -24.51 -8.62
C PRO A 178 21.34 -23.95 -9.54
N GLY A 179 21.72 -22.69 -9.31
CA GLY A 179 22.88 -22.11 -9.95
C GLY A 179 24.12 -22.92 -9.56
N PRO A 180 25.09 -23.13 -10.48
CA PRO A 180 26.30 -23.83 -10.15
C PRO A 180 27.01 -23.13 -8.99
N THR A 181 27.35 -23.92 -7.98
CA THR A 181 28.17 -23.56 -6.82
C THR A 181 29.32 -22.66 -7.25
N SER A 182 29.18 -21.37 -6.97
CA SER A 182 30.22 -20.38 -7.23
C SER A 182 31.21 -20.43 -6.08
N ALA A 183 32.46 -20.75 -6.40
CA ALA A 183 33.63 -20.62 -5.55
C ALA A 183 33.66 -19.23 -4.85
N PRO A 184 34.33 -19.09 -3.68
CA PRO A 184 34.31 -17.86 -2.90
C PRO A 184 34.84 -16.69 -3.74
N THR A 185 33.92 -15.86 -4.20
CA THR A 185 34.21 -14.60 -4.87
C THR A 185 34.30 -13.55 -3.78
N VAL A 186 35.45 -12.87 -3.71
CA VAL A 186 35.70 -11.76 -2.78
C VAL A 186 34.55 -10.77 -2.87
N ALA A 187 33.92 -10.47 -1.73
CA ALA A 187 32.78 -9.56 -1.65
C ALA A 187 33.17 -8.19 -2.24
N PRO A 188 32.41 -7.64 -3.20
CA PRO A 188 32.60 -6.25 -3.58
C PRO A 188 32.28 -5.35 -2.38
N THR A 189 33.16 -4.38 -2.14
CA THR A 189 32.95 -3.31 -1.16
C THR A 189 31.54 -2.73 -1.29
N PRO A 190 30.76 -2.57 -0.20
CA PRO A 190 29.42 -2.01 -0.28
C PRO A 190 29.50 -0.59 -0.84
N THR A 191 28.79 -0.35 -1.95
CA THR A 191 28.53 1.00 -2.45
C THR A 191 27.89 1.82 -1.32
N PRO A 192 28.39 3.02 -0.99
CA PRO A 192 27.81 3.81 0.08
C PRO A 192 26.34 4.12 -0.24
N THR A 193 25.43 3.67 0.63
CA THR A 193 24.03 4.07 0.60
C THR A 193 23.97 5.61 0.66
N PRO A 194 23.34 6.29 -0.32
CA PRO A 194 23.27 7.75 -0.31
C PRO A 194 22.63 8.23 1.00
N THR A 195 23.38 9.02 1.75
CA THR A 195 22.91 9.53 3.04
C THR A 195 21.83 10.58 2.80
N PRO A 196 20.61 10.41 3.35
CA PRO A 196 19.51 11.34 3.12
C PRO A 196 19.80 12.72 3.72
N LEU A 197 19.36 13.77 3.03
CA LEU A 197 19.54 15.15 3.44
C LEU A 197 18.72 15.47 4.72
N PRO A 198 19.36 15.84 5.85
CA PRO A 198 18.65 16.14 7.09
C PRO A 198 17.79 17.41 6.98
N PRO A 199 16.80 17.62 7.88
CA PRO A 199 16.05 18.88 7.93
C PRO A 199 16.97 20.05 8.33
N SER A 200 16.90 21.16 7.61
CA SER A 200 17.65 22.39 7.90
C SER A 200 16.82 23.64 7.55
N ALA A 201 17.12 24.78 8.18
CA ALA A 201 16.52 26.06 7.84
C ALA A 201 17.08 26.67 6.53
N SER A 202 18.23 26.20 6.07
CA SER A 202 18.94 26.73 4.89
C SER A 202 18.41 26.24 3.54
N TYR A 203 17.45 25.31 3.53
CA TYR A 203 16.81 24.81 2.32
C TYR A 203 15.44 24.20 2.64
N LYS A 204 14.59 24.08 1.61
CA LYS A 204 13.37 23.25 1.65
C LYS A 204 13.63 21.93 0.94
N ARG A 205 12.94 20.89 1.37
CA ARG A 205 13.07 19.54 0.80
C ARG A 205 11.80 19.20 0.02
N VAL A 206 11.98 18.47 -1.07
CA VAL A 206 10.92 18.03 -1.97
C VAL A 206 11.15 16.57 -2.33
N PHE A 207 10.08 15.79 -2.41
CA PHE A 207 10.06 14.43 -2.90
C PHE A 207 8.73 14.16 -3.61
N GLU A 208 8.72 13.13 -4.44
CA GLU A 208 7.52 12.54 -5.04
C GLU A 208 7.05 11.36 -4.18
N THR A 209 5.75 11.19 -3.95
CA THR A 209 5.32 10.07 -3.09
C THR A 209 5.61 8.73 -3.78
N SER A 210 6.19 7.76 -3.08
CA SER A 210 6.38 6.39 -3.62
C SER A 210 5.05 5.67 -3.89
N LEU A 211 3.99 6.12 -3.21
CA LEU A 211 2.63 5.71 -3.42
C LEU A 211 1.91 6.70 -4.33
N THR A 212 1.10 6.18 -5.24
CA THR A 212 0.16 6.99 -6.03
C THR A 212 -1.14 7.14 -5.26
N TYR A 213 -1.73 8.32 -5.31
CA TYR A 213 -3.01 8.61 -4.65
C TYR A 213 -4.05 9.09 -5.66
N ASP A 214 -5.31 8.75 -5.44
CA ASP A 214 -6.43 9.31 -6.18
C ASP A 214 -6.71 10.78 -5.78
N GLY A 215 -7.62 11.45 -6.49
CA GLY A 215 -8.00 12.84 -6.20
C GLY A 215 -8.81 13.02 -4.90
N ASN A 216 -9.34 11.94 -4.30
CA ASN A 216 -10.04 11.97 -3.02
C ASN A 216 -9.04 11.89 -1.86
N LEU A 217 -8.25 12.95 -1.73
CA LEU A 217 -7.18 13.02 -0.73
C LEU A 217 -7.68 13.35 0.67
N GLY A 218 -9.00 13.49 0.89
CA GLY A 218 -9.55 14.07 2.12
C GLY A 218 -9.34 15.58 2.20
N GLY A 219 -9.33 16.25 1.04
CA GLY A 219 -8.99 17.66 0.92
C GLY A 219 -7.51 17.95 1.17
N LEU A 220 -7.17 19.23 1.23
CA LEU A 220 -5.78 19.68 1.38
C LEU A 220 -5.10 19.17 2.66
N ALA A 221 -5.85 19.03 3.75
CA ALA A 221 -5.34 18.51 5.02
C ALA A 221 -5.06 17.00 4.97
N GLY A 222 -5.93 16.21 4.31
CA GLY A 222 -5.68 14.79 4.14
C GLY A 222 -4.51 14.50 3.18
N ALA A 223 -4.36 15.32 2.14
CA ALA A 223 -3.18 15.27 1.26
C ALA A 223 -1.88 15.55 2.03
N ASP A 224 -1.87 16.57 2.89
CA ASP A 224 -0.74 16.88 3.76
C ASP A 224 -0.43 15.71 4.70
N SER A 225 -1.45 15.10 5.31
CA SER A 225 -1.28 13.95 6.21
C SER A 225 -0.65 12.75 5.50
N LYS A 226 -1.03 12.48 4.24
CA LYS A 226 -0.44 11.38 3.46
C LYS A 226 1.04 11.61 3.20
N CYS A 227 1.42 12.81 2.78
CA CYS A 227 2.83 13.18 2.61
C CYS A 227 3.62 13.10 3.94
N GLN A 228 3.00 13.53 5.04
CA GLN A 228 3.61 13.47 6.37
C GLN A 228 3.85 12.02 6.81
N THR A 229 2.87 11.14 6.68
CA THR A 229 3.00 9.71 7.04
C THR A 229 4.11 9.02 6.27
N LEU A 230 4.22 9.27 4.97
CA LEU A 230 5.30 8.70 4.14
C LEU A 230 6.69 9.18 4.59
N ALA A 231 6.79 10.48 4.89
CA ALA A 231 8.03 11.07 5.36
C ALA A 231 8.43 10.56 6.76
N ASP A 232 7.46 10.36 7.66
CA ASP A 232 7.70 9.83 9.01
C ASP A 232 8.12 8.37 8.96
N THR A 233 7.44 7.56 8.14
CA THR A 233 7.79 6.14 7.90
C THR A 233 9.23 6.01 7.36
N SER A 234 9.65 6.98 6.54
CA SER A 234 11.01 7.00 5.95
C SER A 234 12.03 7.78 6.80
N GLY A 235 11.66 8.18 8.02
CA GLY A 235 12.55 8.87 8.96
C GLY A 235 13.07 10.22 8.44
N ARG A 236 12.32 10.92 7.59
CA ARG A 236 12.76 12.19 6.98
C ARG A 236 12.66 13.37 7.92
N GLY A 237 11.80 13.30 8.93
CA GLY A 237 11.53 14.35 9.91
C GLY A 237 11.03 15.66 9.27
N GLY A 238 10.73 16.65 10.10
CA GLY A 238 10.17 17.94 9.64
C GLY A 238 8.69 17.86 9.25
N THR A 239 8.16 18.98 8.75
CA THR A 239 6.75 19.10 8.36
C THR A 239 6.60 19.07 6.85
N TRP A 240 5.73 18.19 6.36
CA TRP A 240 5.49 17.95 4.94
C TRP A 240 4.08 18.33 4.55
N LYS A 241 3.94 18.91 3.35
CA LYS A 241 2.66 19.34 2.79
C LYS A 241 2.59 18.91 1.33
N ALA A 242 1.38 18.57 0.88
CA ALA A 242 1.14 18.23 -0.51
C ALA A 242 1.13 19.48 -1.39
N TRP A 243 1.83 19.43 -2.53
CA TRP A 243 1.83 20.50 -3.53
C TRP A 243 0.53 20.51 -4.33
N LEU A 244 -0.57 20.91 -3.68
CA LEU A 244 -1.92 20.91 -4.25
C LEU A 244 -2.70 22.18 -3.91
N SER A 245 -3.49 22.63 -4.89
CA SER A 245 -4.52 23.66 -4.75
C SER A 245 -5.90 22.99 -4.69
N ASP A 246 -6.87 23.65 -4.09
CA ASP A 246 -8.30 23.34 -4.28
C ASP A 246 -9.05 24.54 -4.85
N SER A 247 -10.39 24.48 -4.87
CA SER A 247 -11.24 25.54 -5.42
C SER A 247 -11.23 26.86 -4.61
N ALA A 248 -10.71 26.84 -3.38
CA ALA A 248 -10.72 28.00 -2.47
C ALA A 248 -9.30 28.46 -2.07
N THR A 249 -8.32 27.56 -2.08
CA THR A 249 -6.97 27.76 -1.56
C THR A 249 -5.96 27.28 -2.59
N SER A 250 -5.12 28.21 -3.05
CA SER A 250 -4.04 27.88 -3.98
C SER A 250 -2.80 27.34 -3.24
N VAL A 251 -1.95 26.60 -3.97
CA VAL A 251 -0.61 26.22 -3.49
C VAL A 251 0.16 27.46 -3.00
N SER A 252 0.10 28.57 -3.74
CA SER A 252 0.85 29.78 -3.36
C SER A 252 0.36 30.43 -2.07
N SER A 253 -0.93 30.32 -1.74
CA SER A 253 -1.47 30.89 -0.49
C SER A 253 -1.22 30.03 0.75
N ARG A 254 -0.85 28.75 0.60
CA ARG A 254 -0.68 27.80 1.72
C ARG A 254 0.75 27.34 1.95
N PHE A 255 1.69 27.73 1.09
CA PHE A 255 3.13 27.46 1.24
C PHE A 255 3.86 28.76 1.58
N THR A 256 4.88 28.65 2.44
CA THR A 256 5.80 29.77 2.68
C THR A 256 6.68 29.97 1.44
N HIS A 257 6.71 31.19 0.92
CA HIS A 257 7.56 31.57 -0.22
C HIS A 257 9.00 31.70 0.28
N ALA A 258 9.71 30.58 0.28
CA ALA A 258 11.07 30.55 0.81
C ALA A 258 12.03 31.25 -0.16
N THR A 259 12.92 32.08 0.39
CA THR A 259 14.07 32.67 -0.32
C THR A 259 15.30 31.76 -0.32
N VAL A 260 15.13 30.52 0.12
CA VAL A 260 16.18 29.50 0.20
C VAL A 260 15.88 28.37 -0.79
N SER A 261 16.93 27.64 -1.18
CA SER A 261 16.83 26.61 -2.22
C SER A 261 15.88 25.47 -1.85
N TYR A 262 15.18 24.94 -2.85
CA TYR A 262 14.41 23.70 -2.80
C TYR A 262 15.26 22.56 -3.35
N LYS A 263 15.37 21.47 -2.59
CA LYS A 263 16.24 20.33 -2.90
C LYS A 263 15.52 19.00 -2.82
N LEU A 264 15.91 18.04 -3.66
CA LEU A 264 15.56 16.64 -3.49
C LEU A 264 16.24 16.07 -2.23
N LEU A 265 15.74 14.92 -1.77
CA LEU A 265 16.27 14.23 -0.60
C LEU A 265 17.73 13.77 -0.73
N ASN A 266 18.26 13.69 -1.96
CA ASN A 266 19.67 13.41 -2.24
C ASN A 266 20.56 14.67 -2.30
N GLY A 267 20.00 15.86 -2.09
CA GLY A 267 20.74 17.13 -2.12
C GLY A 267 20.74 17.88 -3.46
N THR A 268 20.21 17.30 -4.53
CA THR A 268 20.07 17.97 -5.83
C THR A 268 19.13 19.17 -5.71
N THR A 269 19.57 20.35 -6.16
CA THR A 269 18.75 21.56 -6.12
C THR A 269 17.80 21.59 -7.32
N ILE A 270 16.50 21.74 -7.04
CA ILE A 270 15.45 21.84 -8.07
C ILE A 270 15.03 23.29 -8.33
N ALA A 271 15.19 24.17 -7.34
CA ALA A 271 14.92 25.60 -7.48
C ALA A 271 15.74 26.40 -6.45
N ASN A 272 16.16 27.61 -6.80
CA ASN A 272 16.95 28.46 -5.88
C ASN A 272 16.09 29.21 -4.85
N ASP A 273 14.83 29.45 -5.17
CA ASP A 273 13.84 30.14 -4.35
C ASP A 273 12.42 29.82 -4.85
N TRP A 274 11.41 30.41 -4.21
CA TRP A 274 10.00 30.24 -4.59
C TRP A 274 9.71 30.69 -6.03
N ASN A 275 10.26 31.81 -6.48
CA ASN A 275 10.00 32.35 -7.81
C ASN A 275 10.49 31.37 -8.89
N ASN A 276 11.65 30.76 -8.66
CA ASN A 276 12.23 29.75 -9.55
C ASN A 276 11.49 28.41 -9.48
N LEU A 277 10.87 28.08 -8.34
CA LEU A 277 10.02 26.88 -8.23
C LEU A 277 8.71 27.04 -9.04
N THR A 278 8.15 28.24 -9.09
CA THR A 278 6.87 28.53 -9.77
C THR A 278 7.02 29.16 -11.16
N SER A 279 8.24 29.34 -11.67
CA SER A 279 8.48 30.01 -12.97
C SER A 279 8.07 29.19 -14.20
N GLY A 280 7.58 27.95 -14.02
CA GLY A 280 7.26 27.03 -15.10
C GLY A 280 8.47 26.25 -15.64
N THR A 281 9.65 26.46 -15.08
CA THR A 281 10.88 25.70 -15.39
C THR A 281 11.67 25.51 -14.09
N ILE A 282 12.11 24.28 -13.83
CA ILE A 282 12.89 23.90 -12.65
C ILE A 282 14.28 23.38 -13.07
N LEU A 283 15.26 23.47 -12.17
CA LEU A 283 16.67 23.14 -12.44
C LEU A 283 16.94 21.64 -12.59
N ALA A 284 16.10 20.80 -11.97
CA ALA A 284 16.15 19.35 -12.06
C ALA A 284 14.73 18.79 -11.90
N PRO A 285 14.39 17.65 -12.51
CA PRO A 285 13.10 17.01 -12.35
C PRO A 285 12.88 16.57 -10.89
N ILE A 286 11.62 16.57 -10.46
CA ILE A 286 11.21 15.97 -9.18
C ILE A 286 10.82 14.54 -9.47
N ASN A 287 11.74 13.61 -9.26
CA ASN A 287 11.58 12.19 -9.57
C ASN A 287 12.20 11.30 -8.48
N LEU A 288 12.32 11.80 -7.25
CA LEU A 288 12.88 11.05 -6.13
C LEU A 288 11.86 10.92 -5.04
N THR A 289 11.67 9.68 -4.60
CA THR A 289 10.70 9.35 -3.56
C THR A 289 11.21 9.57 -2.16
N GLU A 290 10.31 9.52 -1.19
CA GLU A 290 10.64 9.52 0.24
C GLU A 290 11.58 8.37 0.63
N ILE A 291 11.74 7.33 -0.19
CA ILE A 291 12.68 6.22 0.04
C ILE A 291 13.97 6.31 -0.82
N LEU A 292 14.22 7.46 -1.47
CA LEU A 292 15.37 7.70 -2.36
C LEU A 292 15.40 6.83 -3.63
N THR A 293 14.24 6.39 -4.10
CA THR A 293 14.10 5.68 -5.39
C THR A 293 13.51 6.61 -6.44
N THR A 294 13.81 6.34 -7.70
CA THR A 294 13.20 7.01 -8.86
C THR A 294 12.12 6.15 -9.49
#